data_AF-A0A8T7BMS6-F1
#
_entry.id   AF-A0A8T7BMS6-F1
#
_cell.length_a   1.000
_cell.length_b   1.000
_cell.length_c   1.000
_cell.angle_alpha   90.00
_cell.angle_beta   90.00
_cell.angle_gamma   90.00
#
_symmetry.space_group_name_H-M   'P 1'
#
loop_
_entity.id
_entity.type
_entity.pdbx_description
1 polymer ?
#
loop_
_entity_poly.entity_id
_entity_poly.type
_entity_poly.pdbx_seq_one_letter_code
_entity_poly.pdbx_strand_id
1 'polypeptide(L)'
;MTTWEKTSPELEFSEDYVDIWLINLAEEENDIFNHQRYLSVEEKTRASRYISGKKSREFIIARSSLRNIIGYVLNEDPRRIGFAYTSSGMPLLDM
;
A
#
# COMPACT_ATOMS: atom_id res chain seq x y z
N MET A 1 7.35 26.15 5.05
CA MET A 1 6.48 25.10 4.48
C MET A 1 7.33 24.34 3.48
N THR A 2 7.62 23.08 3.74
CA THR A 2 8.45 22.27 2.84
C THR A 2 7.62 21.92 1.62
N THR A 3 7.99 22.44 0.44
CA THR A 3 7.36 22.08 -0.83
C THR A 3 7.86 20.69 -1.20
N TRP A 4 6.96 19.72 -1.22
CA TRP A 4 7.29 18.38 -1.72
C TRP A 4 7.45 18.47 -3.23
N GLU A 5 8.67 18.23 -3.73
CA GLU A 5 8.90 18.16 -5.16
C GLU A 5 8.24 16.91 -5.73
N LYS A 6 7.64 17.05 -6.92
CA LYS A 6 6.89 15.99 -7.56
C LYS A 6 7.87 14.90 -8.00
N THR A 7 7.61 13.66 -7.59
CA THR A 7 8.38 12.47 -7.99
C THR A 7 8.61 12.47 -9.49
N SER A 8 9.83 12.11 -9.92
CA SER A 8 10.15 11.89 -11.33
C SER A 8 9.08 10.97 -11.96
N PRO A 9 8.60 11.27 -13.19
CA PRO A 9 7.64 10.38 -13.86
C PRO A 9 8.23 8.99 -14.11
N GLU A 10 9.55 8.90 -14.20
CA GLU A 10 10.33 7.66 -14.27
C GLU A 10 10.79 7.31 -12.86
N LEU A 11 10.05 6.42 -12.20
CA LEU A 11 10.45 5.79 -10.94
C LEU A 11 11.41 4.66 -11.28
N GLU A 12 12.69 4.85 -11.01
CA GLU A 12 13.73 3.85 -11.17
C GLU A 12 14.11 3.28 -9.80
N PHE A 13 14.17 1.95 -9.68
CA PHE A 13 14.64 1.31 -8.47
C PHE A 13 16.16 1.51 -8.35
N SER A 14 16.57 2.43 -7.48
CA SER A 14 17.98 2.81 -7.27
C SER A 14 18.36 2.70 -5.79
N GLU A 15 19.59 2.27 -5.51
CA GLU A 15 20.15 2.28 -4.16
C GLU A 15 20.54 3.68 -3.67
N ASP A 16 20.61 4.65 -4.59
CA ASP A 16 21.04 6.02 -4.29
C ASP A 16 19.89 6.91 -3.79
N TYR A 17 18.64 6.47 -3.97
CA TYR A 17 17.45 7.26 -3.68
C TYR A 17 16.42 6.50 -2.85
N VAL A 18 15.61 7.26 -2.10
CA VAL A 18 14.47 6.74 -1.34
C VAL A 18 13.21 7.46 -1.78
N ASP A 19 12.24 6.71 -2.30
CA ASP A 19 10.94 7.25 -2.63
C ASP A 19 10.05 7.37 -1.40
N ILE A 20 9.53 8.57 -1.15
CA ILE A 20 8.58 8.84 -0.06
C ILE A 20 7.21 9.13 -0.66
N TRP A 21 6.23 8.32 -0.27
CA TRP A 21 4.84 8.43 -0.72
C TRP A 21 3.96 8.94 0.41
N LEU A 22 3.25 10.04 0.16
CA LEU A 22 2.27 10.62 1.09
C LEU A 22 0.86 10.30 0.60
N ILE A 23 0.03 9.77 1.50
CA ILE A 23 -1.33 9.34 1.18
C ILE A 23 -2.30 9.96 2.16
N ASN A 24 -3.30 10.66 1.64
CA ASN A 24 -4.34 11.26 2.45
C ASN A 24 -5.46 10.24 2.73
N LEU A 25 -5.39 9.59 3.90
CA LEU A 25 -6.37 8.56 4.28
C LEU A 25 -7.83 9.05 4.30
N ALA A 26 -8.07 10.35 4.53
CA ALA A 26 -9.42 10.89 4.56
C ALA A 26 -10.03 11.05 3.15
N GLU A 27 -9.20 11.36 2.15
CA GLU A 27 -9.66 11.49 0.77
C GLU A 27 -9.96 10.11 0.16
N GLU A 28 -9.08 9.14 0.43
CA GLU A 28 -9.19 7.75 -0.04
C GLU A 28 -10.37 6.97 0.58
N GLU A 29 -10.88 7.41 1.73
CA GLU A 29 -12.00 6.74 2.41
C GLU A 29 -13.27 6.69 1.55
N ASN A 30 -13.45 7.65 0.64
CA ASN A 30 -14.59 7.69 -0.28
C ASN A 30 -14.57 6.55 -1.31
N ASP A 31 -13.41 5.97 -1.61
CA ASP A 31 -13.25 4.90 -2.60
C ASP A 31 -12.80 3.56 -1.99
N ILE A 32 -13.20 3.33 -0.73
CA ILE A 32 -12.77 2.16 0.05
C ILE A 32 -13.07 0.82 -0.66
N PHE A 33 -14.13 0.76 -1.46
CA PHE A 33 -14.48 -0.45 -2.21
C PHE A 33 -13.46 -0.78 -3.29
N ASN A 34 -12.90 0.21 -3.98
CA ASN A 34 -11.83 -0.03 -4.95
C ASN A 34 -10.54 -0.44 -4.24
N HIS A 35 -10.19 0.18 -3.11
CA HIS A 35 -9.06 -0.26 -2.29
C HIS A 35 -9.16 -1.74 -1.91
N GLN A 36 -10.34 -2.20 -1.48
CA GLN A 36 -10.57 -3.61 -1.15
C GLN A 36 -10.32 -4.57 -2.32
N ARG A 37 -10.47 -4.14 -3.58
CA ARG A 37 -10.24 -5.00 -4.76
C ARG A 37 -8.76 -5.37 -4.94
N TYR A 38 -7.85 -4.56 -4.43
CA TYR A 38 -6.41 -4.83 -4.49
C TYR A 38 -5.91 -5.75 -3.39
N LEU A 39 -6.65 -5.90 -2.29
CA LEU A 39 -6.23 -6.74 -1.15
C LEU A 39 -6.35 -8.23 -1.46
N SER A 40 -5.40 -9.01 -0.93
CA SER A 40 -5.49 -10.46 -0.88
C SER A 40 -6.59 -10.94 0.08
N VAL A 41 -6.91 -12.23 0.06
CA VAL A 41 -7.90 -12.83 0.97
C VAL A 41 -7.44 -12.71 2.43
N GLU A 42 -6.16 -12.92 2.69
CA GLU A 42 -5.53 -12.83 4.01
C GLU A 42 -5.60 -11.40 4.55
N GLU A 43 -5.36 -10.41 3.69
CA GLU A 43 -5.42 -9.00 4.06
C GLU A 43 -6.85 -8.53 4.33
N LYS A 44 -7.82 -8.98 3.52
CA LYS A 44 -9.25 -8.75 3.79
C LYS A 44 -9.66 -9.35 5.13
N THR A 45 -9.18 -10.55 5.42
CA THR A 45 -9.41 -11.24 6.70
C THR A 45 -8.74 -10.52 7.86
N ARG A 46 -7.54 -9.97 7.66
CA ARG A 46 -6.87 -9.14 8.66
C ARG A 46 -7.62 -7.84 8.91
N ALA A 47 -8.10 -7.19 7.86
CA ALA A 47 -8.88 -5.96 7.95
C ALA A 47 -10.18 -6.17 8.75
N SER A 48 -10.86 -7.31 8.58
CA SER A 48 -12.12 -7.59 9.28
C SER A 48 -11.95 -7.90 10.78
N ARG A 49 -10.73 -8.23 11.24
CA ARG A 49 -10.43 -8.49 12.66
C ARG A 49 -10.29 -7.22 13.49
N TYR A 50 -10.19 -6.05 12.87
CA TYR A 50 -10.14 -4.78 13.62
C TYR A 50 -11.50 -4.49 14.27
N ILE A 51 -11.49 -4.27 15.59
CA ILE A 51 -12.70 -3.89 16.35
C ILE A 51 -13.24 -2.53 15.89
N SER A 52 -12.33 -1.60 15.56
CA SER A 52 -12.69 -0.27 15.05
C SER A 52 -12.82 -0.29 13.53
N GLY A 53 -14.01 0.06 13.04
CA GLY A 53 -14.24 0.23 11.59
C GLY A 53 -13.32 1.28 10.96
N LYS A 54 -12.96 2.33 11.69
CA LYS A 54 -11.97 3.33 11.24
C LYS A 54 -10.60 2.69 11.04
N LYS A 55 -10.10 1.94 12.03
CA LYS A 55 -8.80 1.25 11.93
C LYS A 55 -8.78 0.22 10.81
N SER A 56 -9.90 -0.48 10.59
CA SER A 56 -10.06 -1.39 9.47
C SER A 56 -9.89 -0.67 8.12
N ARG A 57 -10.55 0.49 7.94
CA ARG A 57 -10.44 1.28 6.71
C ARG A 57 -9.06 1.89 6.50
N GLU A 58 -8.45 2.45 7.55
CA GLU A 58 -7.06 2.94 7.51
C GLU A 58 -6.10 1.83 7.05
N PHE A 59 -6.27 0.60 7.57
CA PHE A 59 -5.46 -0.55 7.14
C PHE A 59 -5.68 -0.89 5.67
N ILE A 60 -6.94 -0.92 5.20
CA ILE A 60 -7.28 -1.22 3.79
C ILE A 60 -6.64 -0.20 2.85
N ILE A 61 -6.78 1.10 3.14
CA ILE A 61 -6.23 2.18 2.32
C ILE A 61 -4.71 2.08 2.29
N ALA A 62 -4.06 1.98 3.46
CA ALA A 62 -2.60 1.87 3.54
C ALA A 62 -2.07 0.64 2.79
N ARG A 63 -2.71 -0.52 2.96
CA ARG A 63 -2.25 -1.78 2.33
C ARG A 63 -2.44 -1.79 0.83
N SER A 64 -3.61 -1.38 0.34
CA SER A 64 -3.88 -1.29 -1.11
C SER A 64 -2.97 -0.26 -1.79
N SER A 65 -2.70 0.86 -1.12
CA SER A 65 -1.79 1.86 -1.65
C SER A 65 -0.36 1.35 -1.77
N LEU A 66 0.13 0.63 -0.74
CA LEU A 66 1.44 -0.02 -0.81
C LEU A 66 1.51 -1.00 -1.99
N ARG A 67 0.46 -1.80 -2.21
CA ARG A 67 0.37 -2.70 -3.37
C ARG A 67 0.42 -1.95 -4.69
N ASN A 68 -0.32 -0.84 -4.80
CA ASN A 68 -0.34 -0.03 -6.02
C ASN A 68 1.02 0.61 -6.30
N ILE A 69 1.67 1.14 -5.28
CA ILE A 69 3.02 1.72 -5.40
C ILE A 69 4.02 0.65 -5.87
N ILE A 70 4.04 -0.51 -5.21
CA ILE A 70 4.94 -1.61 -5.59
C ILE A 70 4.62 -2.13 -7.00
N GLY A 71 3.34 -2.30 -7.33
CA GLY A 71 2.92 -2.73 -8.67
C GLY A 71 3.33 -1.72 -9.75
N TYR A 72 3.22 -0.42 -9.46
CA TYR A 72 3.72 0.62 -10.36
C TYR A 72 5.23 0.53 -10.56
N VAL A 73 6.01 0.42 -9.47
CA VAL A 73 7.48 0.35 -9.52
C VAL A 73 7.96 -0.92 -10.21
N LEU A 74 7.29 -2.06 -10.02
CA LEU A 74 7.65 -3.34 -10.62
C LEU A 74 7.00 -3.58 -12.00
N ASN A 75 6.16 -2.65 -12.47
CA ASN A 75 5.32 -2.83 -13.66
C ASN A 75 4.49 -4.13 -13.63
N GLU A 76 3.90 -4.42 -12.47
CA GLU A 76 3.12 -5.62 -12.18
C GLU A 76 1.73 -5.29 -11.65
N ASP A 77 0.78 -6.21 -11.80
CA ASP A 77 -0.56 -6.05 -11.23
C ASP A 77 -0.49 -6.04 -9.68
N PRO A 78 -0.99 -5.00 -8.99
CA PRO A 78 -0.98 -4.89 -7.53
C PRO A 78 -1.57 -6.09 -6.78
N ARG A 79 -2.49 -6.81 -7.43
CA ARG A 79 -3.16 -8.01 -6.89
C ARG A 79 -2.25 -9.25 -6.92
N ARG A 80 -1.22 -9.25 -7.76
CA ARG A 80 -0.26 -10.35 -7.91
C ARG A 80 0.94 -10.23 -6.98
N ILE A 81 1.10 -9.07 -6.32
CA ILE A 81 2.19 -8.84 -5.37
C ILE A 81 2.04 -9.75 -4.15
N GLY A 82 3.01 -10.63 -3.95
CA GLY A 82 3.14 -11.47 -2.77
C GLY A 82 3.79 -10.71 -1.60
N PHE A 83 3.27 -10.91 -0.39
CA PHE A 83 3.94 -10.42 0.82
C PHE A 83 4.22 -11.58 1.77
N ALA A 84 5.49 -11.75 2.11
CA ALA A 84 5.91 -12.53 3.26
C ALA A 84 5.87 -11.64 4.51
N TYR A 85 5.81 -12.25 5.67
CA TYR A 85 5.82 -11.52 6.94
C TYR A 85 6.92 -12.09 7.84
N THR A 86 7.73 -11.20 8.38
CA THR A 86 8.70 -11.57 9.41
C THR A 86 7.97 -12.00 10.70
N SER A 87 8.70 -12.60 11.63
CA SER A 87 8.20 -12.90 12.98
C SER A 87 7.71 -11.65 13.73
N SER A 88 8.23 -10.47 13.40
CA SER A 88 7.78 -9.16 13.91
C SER A 88 6.59 -8.57 13.15
N GLY A 89 6.11 -9.23 12.09
CA GLY A 89 4.97 -8.80 11.28
C GLY A 89 5.30 -7.72 10.25
N MET A 90 6.58 -7.48 9.98
CA MET A 90 7.02 -6.56 8.92
C MET A 90 6.80 -7.25 7.56
N PRO A 91 6.13 -6.57 6.60
CA PRO A 91 5.95 -7.12 5.28
C PRO A 91 7.28 -7.10 4.51
N LEU A 92 7.58 -8.21 3.85
CA LEU A 92 8.66 -8.35 2.87
C LEU A 92 8.03 -8.72 1.54
N LEU A 93 8.64 -8.27 0.44
CA LEU A 93 8.24 -8.73 -0.88
C LEU A 93 8.59 -10.22 -1.00
N ASP A 94 7.59 -11.05 -1.28
CA ASP A 94 7.78 -12.48 -1.57
C ASP A 94 7.81 -12.60 -3.08
N MET A 95 9.02 -12.73 -3.65
CA MET A 95 9.22 -12.93 -5.09
C MET A 95 9.50 -14.41 -5.39
#